data_AF-X1QSH2-F1
#
_entry.id   AF-X1QSH2-F1
#
_cell.length_a   1.000
_cell.length_b   1.000
_cell.length_c   1.000
_cell.angle_alpha   90.00
_cell.angle_beta   90.00
_cell.angle_gamma   90.00
#
_symmetry.space_group_name_H-M   'P 1'
#
loop_
_entity.id
_entity.type
_entity.pdbx_description
1 polymer ?
#
loop_
_entity_poly.entity_id
_entity_poly.type
_entity_poly.pdbx_seq_one_letter_code
_entity_poly.pdbx_strand_id
1 'polypeptide(L)'
;MKQRDKITSLLFVLLALILIDVIGYIYIEKVNFIDALYMTIISITTVGYREVFHLSSTGKLFTIFVILSGLGVVFYIAGTFSGGN
;
A
#
# COMPACT_ATOMS: atom_id res chain seq x y z
N MET A 1 11.17 12.27 -19.67
CA MET A 1 10.84 12.66 -18.28
C MET A 1 12.12 12.73 -17.49
N LYS A 2 12.41 13.85 -16.84
CA LYS A 2 13.59 13.99 -15.97
C LYS A 2 13.42 13.05 -14.76
N GLN A 3 14.52 12.61 -14.14
CA GLN A 3 14.48 11.69 -12.99
C GLN A 3 13.55 12.17 -11.86
N ARG A 4 13.43 13.49 -11.68
CA ARG A 4 12.51 14.14 -10.74
C ARG A 4 11.03 13.82 -11.06
N ASP A 5 10.63 13.84 -12.33
CA ASP A 5 9.25 13.60 -12.75
C ASP A 5 8.80 12.16 -12.45
N LYS A 6 9.73 11.19 -12.57
CA LYS A 6 9.46 9.77 -12.23
C LYS A 6 9.20 9.59 -10.73
N ILE A 7 10.02 10.21 -9.88
CA ILE A 7 9.87 10.14 -8.42
C ILE A 7 8.56 10.81 -7.99
N THR A 8 8.21 11.97 -8.56
CA THR A 8 6.94 12.64 -8.26
C THR A 8 5.74 11.76 -8.65
N SER A 9 5.79 11.12 -9.81
CA SER A 9 4.73 10.18 -10.23
C SER A 9 4.60 9.00 -9.27
N LEU A 10 5.72 8.47 -8.76
CA LEU A 10 5.72 7.35 -7.82
C LEU A 10 5.13 7.72 -6.46
N LEU A 11 5.48 8.90 -5.93
CA LEU A 11 4.91 9.41 -4.69
C LEU A 11 3.38 9.58 -4.82
N PHE A 12 2.92 10.05 -5.97
CA PHE A 12 1.49 10.19 -6.23
C PHE A 12 0.77 8.83 -6.29
N VAL A 13 1.36 7.83 -6.96
CA VAL A 13 0.82 6.46 -7.01
C VAL A 13 0.77 5.84 -5.61
N LEU A 14 1.84 5.98 -4.82
CA LEU A 14 1.89 5.46 -3.46
C LEU A 14 0.84 6.11 -2.57
N LEU A 15 0.67 7.43 -2.67
CA LEU A 15 -0.37 8.14 -1.93
C LEU A 15 -1.78 7.67 -2.34
N ALA A 16 -2.02 7.49 -3.63
CA ALA A 16 -3.29 6.99 -4.13
C ALA A 16 -3.59 5.57 -3.61
N LEU A 17 -2.61 4.67 -3.61
CA LEU A 17 -2.75 3.32 -3.05
C LEU A 17 -3.10 3.38 -1.56
N ILE A 18 -2.35 4.16 -0.76
CA ILE A 18 -2.64 4.31 0.67
C ILE A 18 -4.07 4.79 0.89
N LEU A 19 -4.54 5.77 0.13
CA LEU A 19 -5.91 6.27 0.26
C LEU A 19 -6.94 5.21 -0.12
N ILE A 20 -6.73 4.48 -1.22
CA ILE A 20 -7.62 3.38 -1.66
C ILE A 20 -7.68 2.28 -0.59
N ASP A 21 -6.53 1.89 -0.05
CA ASP A 21 -6.40 0.83 0.96
C ASP A 21 -7.12 1.21 2.26
N VAL A 22 -6.88 2.43 2.75
CA VAL A 22 -7.53 2.96 3.96
C VAL A 22 -9.04 3.03 3.78
N ILE A 23 -9.50 3.59 2.66
CA ILE A 23 -10.92 3.69 2.34
C ILE A 23 -11.52 2.28 2.25
N GLY A 24 -10.84 1.36 1.57
CA GLY A 24 -11.26 -0.04 1.45
C GLY A 24 -11.44 -0.72 2.80
N TYR A 25 -10.47 -0.60 3.71
CA TYR A 25 -10.58 -1.16 5.06
C TYR A 25 -11.72 -0.55 5.88
N ILE A 26 -11.90 0.78 5.82
CA ILE A 26 -13.02 1.45 6.50
C ILE A 26 -14.37 0.93 5.95
N TYR A 27 -14.50 0.73 4.63
CA TYR A 27 -15.75 0.29 4.04
C TYR A 27 -16.03 -1.21 4.22
N ILE A 28 -15.01 -2.06 4.07
CA ILE A 28 -15.15 -3.52 4.13
C ILE A 28 -15.27 -3.98 5.58
N GLU A 29 -14.38 -3.51 6.46
CA GLU A 29 -14.26 -4.01 7.84
C GLU A 29 -14.88 -3.06 8.88
N LYS A 30 -15.40 -1.90 8.46
CA LYS A 30 -16.08 -0.93 9.33
C LYS A 30 -15.23 -0.44 10.51
N VAL A 31 -13.92 -0.34 10.28
CA VAL A 31 -12.94 0.12 11.27
C VAL A 31 -12.73 1.63 11.19
N ASN A 32 -12.11 2.21 12.23
CA ASN A 32 -11.77 3.62 12.23
C ASN A 32 -10.57 3.91 11.29
N PHE A 33 -10.40 5.18 10.96
CA PHE A 33 -9.34 5.64 10.03
C PHE A 33 -7.92 5.29 10.49
N ILE A 34 -7.64 5.40 11.79
CA ILE A 34 -6.29 5.17 12.32
C ILE A 34 -5.92 3.69 12.21
N ASP A 35 -6.84 2.79 12.53
CA ASP A 35 -6.62 1.35 12.42
C ASP A 35 -6.46 0.93 10.96
N ALA A 36 -7.29 1.47 10.05
CA ALA A 36 -7.16 1.24 8.61
C ALA A 36 -5.83 1.77 8.05
N LEU A 37 -5.41 2.97 8.45
CA LEU A 37 -4.13 3.54 8.06
C LEU A 37 -2.97 2.73 8.61
N TYR A 38 -3.01 2.36 9.88
CA TYR A 38 -1.95 1.57 10.50
C TYR A 38 -1.82 0.20 9.81
N MET A 39 -2.94 -0.50 9.57
CA MET A 39 -2.97 -1.76 8.83
C MET A 39 -2.40 -1.63 7.41
N THR A 40 -2.73 -0.54 6.72
CA THR A 40 -2.20 -0.24 5.38
C THR A 40 -0.68 -0.05 5.42
N ILE A 41 -0.18 0.79 6.32
CA ILE A 41 1.25 1.09 6.43
C ILE A 41 2.06 -0.17 6.76
N ILE A 42 1.65 -0.97 7.75
CA ILE A 42 2.39 -2.20 8.10
C ILE A 42 2.37 -3.25 6.97
N SER A 43 1.34 -3.24 6.12
CA SER A 43 1.21 -4.15 4.98
C SER A 43 2.13 -3.74 3.83
N ILE A 44 2.04 -2.49 3.37
CA ILE A 44 2.83 -1.99 2.22
C ILE A 44 4.32 -1.89 2.53
N THR A 45 4.68 -1.64 3.80
CA THR A 45 6.09 -1.60 4.24
C THR A 45 6.64 -2.98 4.57
N THR A 46 5.83 -4.04 4.48
CA THR A 46 6.19 -5.42 4.81
C THR A 46 6.63 -5.65 6.25
N VAL A 47 6.40 -4.68 7.15
CA VAL A 47 6.67 -4.86 8.59
C VAL A 47 5.82 -5.99 9.17
N GLY A 48 4.56 -6.11 8.73
CA GLY A 48 3.74 -7.30 8.95
C GLY A 48 3.61 -7.73 10.42
N TYR A 49 3.23 -6.81 11.32
CA TYR A 49 3.17 -7.10 12.76
C TYR A 49 2.11 -8.15 13.12
N ARG A 50 0.84 -7.77 13.07
CA ARG A 50 -0.35 -8.63 13.15
C ARG A 50 -1.54 -7.86 12.58
N GLU A 51 -2.62 -8.56 12.28
CA GLU A 51 -3.88 -7.92 11.93
C GLU A 51 -4.30 -6.95 13.05
N VAL A 52 -4.55 -5.69 12.71
CA VAL A 52 -4.97 -4.64 13.67
C VAL A 52 -6.40 -4.88 14.14
N PHE A 53 -7.20 -5.53 13.30
CA PHE A 53 -8.60 -5.89 13.49
C PHE A 53 -8.86 -7.24 12.81
N HIS A 54 -9.95 -7.92 13.19
CA HIS A 54 -10.32 -9.19 12.56
C HIS A 54 -10.68 -8.99 11.09
N LEU A 55 -10.00 -9.70 10.19
CA LEU A 55 -10.34 -9.69 8.79
C LEU A 55 -11.44 -10.70 8.46
N SER A 56 -12.51 -10.23 7.82
CA SER A 56 -13.47 -11.09 7.13
C SER A 56 -12.81 -11.82 5.95
N SER A 57 -13.50 -12.80 5.36
CA SER A 57 -12.99 -13.46 4.14
C SER A 57 -12.76 -12.46 2.99
N THR A 58 -13.62 -11.45 2.88
CA THR A 58 -13.48 -10.37 1.90
C THR A 58 -12.30 -9.46 2.25
N GLY A 59 -12.12 -9.12 3.52
CA GLY A 59 -10.98 -8.36 4.01
C GLY A 59 -9.66 -9.06 3.72
N LYS A 60 -9.58 -10.38 3.92
CA LYS A 60 -8.37 -11.16 3.58
C LYS A 60 -8.04 -11.09 2.09
N LEU A 61 -9.04 -11.27 1.21
CA LEU A 61 -8.84 -11.12 -0.23
C LEU A 61 -8.37 -9.71 -0.58
N PHE A 62 -8.96 -8.69 0.03
CA PHE A 62 -8.55 -7.30 -0.15
C PHE A 62 -7.10 -7.09 0.31
N THR A 63 -6.73 -7.53 1.50
CA THR A 63 -5.37 -7.44 2.04
C THR A 63 -4.34 -8.12 1.15
N ILE A 64 -4.68 -9.24 0.49
CA ILE A 64 -3.79 -9.87 -0.51
C ILE A 64 -3.48 -8.90 -1.66
N PHE A 65 -4.49 -8.20 -2.19
CA PHE A 65 -4.28 -7.18 -3.22
C PHE A 65 -3.45 -5.99 -2.71
N VAL A 66 -3.70 -5.54 -1.48
CA VAL A 66 -2.90 -4.48 -0.83
C VAL A 66 -1.42 -4.88 -0.79
N ILE A 67 -1.10 -6.08 -0.34
CA ILE A 67 0.29 -6.57 -0.24
C ILE A 67 0.94 -6.67 -1.62
N LEU A 68 0.25 -7.24 -2.61
CA LEU A 68 0.78 -7.39 -3.97
C LEU A 68 1.03 -6.04 -4.65
N SER A 69 0.12 -5.08 -4.46
CA SER A 69 0.26 -3.73 -5.02
C SER A 69 1.42 -2.96 -4.37
N GLY A 70 1.56 -3.06 -3.03
CA GLY A 70 2.68 -2.47 -2.29
C GLY A 70 4.03 -3.02 -2.75
N LEU A 71 4.15 -4.33 -2.90
CA LEU A 71 5.37 -4.97 -3.43
C LEU A 71 5.70 -4.49 -4.85
N GLY A 72 4.70 -4.36 -5.73
CA GLY A 72 4.89 -3.85 -7.09
C GLY A 72 5.52 -2.46 -7.11
N VAL A 73 5.08 -1.55 -6.23
CA VAL A 73 5.66 -0.20 -6.10
C VAL A 73 7.09 -0.26 -5.59
N VAL A 74 7.37 -1.07 -4.56
CA VAL A 74 8.73 -1.23 -4.01
C VAL A 74 9.69 -1.77 -5.08
N PHE A 75 9.31 -2.79 -5.84
CA PHE A 75 10.14 -3.35 -6.90
C PHE A 75 10.38 -2.35 -8.04
N TYR A 76 9.37 -1.58 -8.43
CA TYR A 76 9.53 -0.56 -9.46
C TYR A 76 10.52 0.53 -9.02
N ILE A 77 10.43 0.96 -7.76
CA ILE A 77 11.36 1.93 -7.17
C ILE A 77 12.79 1.36 -7.22
N ALA A 78 13.00 0.13 -6.72
CA ALA A 78 14.31 -0.53 -6.71
C ALA A 78 14.90 -0.67 -8.13
N GLY A 79 14.09 -1.10 -9.10
CA GLY A 79 14.51 -1.19 -10.51
C GLY A 79 14.86 0.15 -11.14
N THR A 80 14.14 1.22 -10.78
CA THR A 80 14.44 2.58 -11.27
C THR A 80 15.79 3.09 -10.78
N PHE A 81 16.21 2.72 -9.56
CA PHE A 81 17.54 3.05 -9.03
C PHE A 81 18.66 2.19 -9.64
N SER A 82 18.38 0.92 -9.94
CA SER A 82 19.37 0.01 -10.54
C SER A 82 19.57 0.20 -12.05
N GLY A 83 18.54 0.63 -12.78
CA GLY A 83 18.55 0.80 -14.23
C GLY A 83 18.87 2.21 -14.71
N GLY A 84 19.25 3.13 -13.81
CA GLY A 84 19.61 4.51 -14.12
C GLY A 84 21.04 4.64 -14.66
N ASN A 85 21.30 4.10 -15.86
CA ASN A 85 22.34 4.59 -16.77
C ASN A 85 21.67 5.26 -17.97
#